data_AF-D5MNR6-F1
#
_entry.id   AF-D5MNR6-F1
#
_cell.length_a   1.000
_cell.length_b   1.000
_cell.length_c   1.000
_cell.angle_alpha   90.00
_cell.angle_beta   90.00
_cell.angle_gamma   90.00
#
_symmetry.space_group_name_H-M   'P 1'
#
loop_
_entity.id
_entity.type
_entity.pdbx_description
1 polymer ?
#
loop_
_entity_poly.entity_id
_entity_poly.type
_entity_poly.pdbx_seq_one_letter_code
_entity_poly.pdbx_strand_id
1 'polypeptide(L)'
;SLDYCVVKIPRWDLAKFNRVSTKIGSSMKSVGEVMSIGRNFEEAFQKALRMVDENVNGFDPNSKKIGFSDKQIAAAIKSTELAVRKLREEHKITPFVKQIDTVAAEWPASTNYLYLTYNGSTHDLEFPGNFVMVLGSGVYRIGSSVEFDWCAVGCLRELRNQGKSTIMVNYNPETVSTDYDMSDRLYFEEISFEVVMDIYNIEHPSGVILS
;
A
#
# COMPACT_ATOMS: atom_id res chain seq x y z
N SER A 1 18.79 6.05 11.47
CA SER A 1 18.64 4.59 11.36
C SER A 1 17.21 4.31 10.92
N LEU A 2 16.90 3.16 10.30
CA LEU A 2 15.51 2.80 9.94
C LEU A 2 15.04 1.66 10.84
N ASP A 3 13.81 1.73 11.36
CA ASP A 3 13.18 0.72 12.22
C ASP A 3 12.22 -0.21 11.45
N TYR A 4 12.33 -0.20 10.11
CA TYR A 4 11.54 -0.99 9.17
C TYR A 4 12.40 -1.50 8.01
N CYS A 5 11.89 -2.52 7.31
CA CYS A 5 12.43 -3.07 6.09
C CYS A 5 11.64 -2.55 4.89
N VAL A 6 12.36 -2.23 3.80
CA VAL A 6 11.77 -1.82 2.53
C VAL A 6 12.13 -2.87 1.48
N VAL A 7 11.13 -3.33 0.73
CA VAL A 7 11.32 -4.27 -0.39
C VAL A 7 10.83 -3.62 -1.67
N LYS A 8 11.66 -3.72 -2.71
CA LYS A 8 11.31 -3.30 -4.07
C LYS A 8 11.25 -4.52 -4.97
N ILE A 9 10.18 -4.65 -5.77
CA ILE A 9 10.06 -5.70 -6.78
C ILE A 9 9.71 -5.09 -8.15
N PRO A 10 10.50 -5.34 -9.21
CA PRO A 10 10.15 -4.91 -10.55
C PRO A 10 8.92 -5.65 -11.11
N ARG A 11 8.12 -4.97 -11.92
CA ARG A 11 6.97 -5.49 -12.66
C ARG A 11 7.34 -5.82 -14.09
N TRP A 12 6.84 -6.94 -14.60
CA TRP A 12 7.02 -7.37 -15.99
C TRP A 12 5.68 -7.70 -16.64
N ASP A 13 5.50 -7.25 -17.89
CA ASP A 13 4.35 -7.57 -18.73
C ASP A 13 4.79 -8.42 -19.96
N LEU A 14 5.74 -9.34 -19.76
CA LEU A 14 6.35 -10.12 -20.85
C LEU A 14 5.35 -11.03 -21.59
N ALA A 15 4.22 -11.38 -20.96
CA ALA A 15 3.15 -12.15 -21.58
C ALA A 15 2.52 -11.44 -22.81
N LYS A 16 2.66 -10.11 -22.91
CA LYS A 16 2.21 -9.33 -24.08
C LYS A 16 3.11 -9.51 -25.30
N PHE A 17 4.30 -10.10 -25.14
CA PHE A 17 5.33 -10.18 -26.18
C PHE A 17 5.71 -11.64 -26.51
N ASN A 18 5.02 -12.23 -27.49
CA ASN A 18 5.22 -13.64 -27.90
C ASN A 18 6.64 -13.98 -28.43
N ARG A 19 7.41 -12.97 -28.86
CA ARG A 19 8.76 -13.16 -29.45
C ARG A 19 9.90 -12.77 -28.50
N VAL A 20 9.60 -12.40 -27.27
CA VAL A 20 10.59 -11.92 -26.29
C VAL A 20 10.86 -13.01 -25.27
N SER A 21 12.13 -13.27 -24.98
CA SER A 21 12.52 -14.22 -23.93
C SER A 21 12.10 -13.70 -22.56
N THR A 22 11.48 -14.57 -21.75
CA THR A 22 11.11 -14.31 -20.35
C THR A 22 12.30 -14.38 -19.39
N LYS A 23 13.49 -14.79 -19.85
CA LYS A 23 14.70 -14.82 -19.02
C LYS A 23 15.16 -13.41 -18.67
N ILE A 24 15.41 -13.16 -17.39
CA ILE A 24 16.02 -11.92 -16.89
C ILE A 24 17.55 -11.96 -17.09
N GLY A 25 18.15 -10.79 -17.25
CA GLY A 25 19.58 -10.60 -17.48
C GLY A 25 20.00 -9.18 -17.15
N SER A 26 21.17 -8.74 -17.62
CA SER A 26 21.67 -7.39 -17.36
C SER A 26 20.86 -6.27 -18.03
N SER A 27 20.17 -6.58 -19.13
CA SER A 27 19.29 -5.62 -19.80
C SER A 27 17.93 -5.54 -19.11
N MET A 28 17.49 -4.33 -18.77
CA MET A 28 16.18 -4.08 -18.19
C MET A 28 15.07 -4.53 -19.14
N LYS A 29 14.06 -5.19 -18.57
CA LYS A 29 12.83 -5.64 -19.25
C LYS A 29 11.56 -5.31 -18.46
N SER A 30 11.72 -4.74 -17.26
CA SER A 30 10.61 -4.36 -16.41
C SER A 30 9.92 -3.12 -16.97
N VAL A 31 8.63 -3.01 -16.69
CA VAL A 31 7.76 -1.92 -17.17
C VAL A 31 7.34 -0.97 -16.05
N GLY A 32 7.67 -1.32 -14.81
CA GLY A 32 7.42 -0.56 -13.60
C GLY A 32 7.98 -1.29 -12.39
N GLU A 33 7.64 -0.82 -11.21
CA GLU A 33 8.10 -1.39 -9.94
C GLU A 33 7.15 -1.05 -8.80
N VAL A 34 7.23 -1.87 -7.76
CA VAL A 34 6.51 -1.64 -6.51
C VAL A 34 7.49 -1.54 -5.37
N MET A 35 7.09 -0.81 -4.35
CA MET A 35 7.78 -0.76 -3.07
C MET A 35 6.81 -1.15 -1.97
N SER A 36 7.31 -1.75 -0.90
CA SER A 36 6.52 -2.06 0.28
C SER A 36 7.35 -1.85 1.54
N ILE A 37 6.64 -1.62 2.64
CA ILE A 37 7.25 -1.35 3.95
C ILE A 37 6.64 -2.28 5.00
N GLY A 38 7.50 -2.86 5.83
CA GLY A 38 7.11 -3.74 6.93
C GLY A 38 8.14 -3.72 8.05
N ARG A 39 7.77 -4.16 9.25
CA ARG A 39 8.68 -4.20 10.42
C ARG A 39 9.65 -5.39 10.37
N ASN A 40 9.35 -6.38 9.53
CA ASN A 40 10.22 -7.52 9.24
C ASN A 40 10.27 -7.78 7.73
N PHE A 41 11.25 -8.57 7.29
CA PHE A 41 11.50 -8.84 5.88
C PHE A 41 10.31 -9.56 5.23
N GLU A 42 9.72 -10.51 5.95
CA GLU A 42 8.64 -11.35 5.45
C GLU A 42 7.36 -10.54 5.20
N GLU A 43 7.02 -9.62 6.10
CA GLU A 43 5.90 -8.70 5.97
C GLU A 43 6.09 -7.79 4.75
N ALA A 44 7.26 -7.15 4.64
CA ALA A 44 7.57 -6.29 3.50
C ALA A 44 7.55 -7.09 2.19
N PHE A 45 8.20 -8.26 2.14
CA PHE A 45 8.29 -9.08 0.95
C PHE A 45 6.92 -9.58 0.46
N GLN A 46 6.05 -10.04 1.35
CA GLN A 46 4.71 -10.49 0.97
C GLN A 46 3.82 -9.35 0.47
N LYS A 47 3.90 -8.16 1.08
CA LYS A 47 3.22 -6.97 0.56
C LYS A 47 3.69 -6.64 -0.86
N ALA A 48 5.00 -6.60 -1.09
CA ALA A 48 5.54 -6.30 -2.41
C ALA A 48 5.06 -7.31 -3.46
N LEU A 49 5.01 -8.61 -3.15
CA LEU A 49 4.53 -9.62 -4.10
C LEU A 49 3.08 -9.39 -4.54
N ARG A 50 2.20 -9.03 -3.61
CA ARG A 50 0.79 -8.73 -3.92
C ARG A 50 0.63 -7.44 -4.71
N MET A 51 1.47 -6.45 -4.42
CA MET A 51 1.51 -5.19 -5.17
C MET A 51 1.95 -5.39 -6.64
N VAL A 52 2.78 -6.40 -6.94
CA VAL A 52 3.22 -6.67 -8.32
C VAL A 52 2.08 -7.17 -9.19
N ASP A 53 1.19 -8.03 -8.70
CA ASP A 53 0.09 -8.59 -9.48
C ASP A 53 -1.10 -8.93 -8.57
N GLU A 54 -2.29 -8.46 -8.95
CA GLU A 54 -3.56 -8.72 -8.24
C GLU A 54 -3.88 -10.23 -8.11
N ASN A 55 -3.31 -11.07 -8.99
CA ASN A 55 -3.47 -12.53 -8.95
C ASN A 55 -2.47 -13.24 -8.04
N VAL A 56 -1.39 -12.56 -7.62
CA VAL A 56 -0.37 -13.13 -6.73
C VAL A 56 -0.80 -12.89 -5.30
N ASN A 57 -1.09 -13.97 -4.57
CA ASN A 57 -1.58 -13.87 -3.20
C ASN A 57 -0.43 -13.87 -2.17
N GLY A 58 0.73 -14.45 -2.48
CA GLY A 58 1.88 -14.63 -1.56
C GLY A 58 2.32 -16.11 -1.48
N PHE A 59 3.25 -16.46 -0.58
CA PHE A 59 3.94 -17.76 -0.60
C PHE A 59 3.46 -18.81 0.43
N ASP A 60 2.86 -18.42 1.54
CA ASP A 60 2.49 -19.35 2.65
C ASP A 60 1.08 -18.98 3.19
N PRO A 61 0.41 -19.83 4.01
CA PRO A 61 -0.80 -19.46 4.79
C PRO A 61 -0.69 -19.14 6.32
N ASN A 62 0.47 -19.19 6.99
CA ASN A 62 0.59 -18.97 8.45
C ASN A 62 1.00 -17.53 8.92
N SER A 63 0.07 -16.77 9.53
CA SER A 63 0.23 -15.57 10.41
C SER A 63 0.29 -14.16 9.81
N LYS A 64 -0.64 -13.26 10.18
CA LYS A 64 -0.69 -11.83 9.75
C LYS A 64 0.60 -11.03 9.98
N LYS A 65 1.34 -11.29 11.06
CA LYS A 65 2.60 -10.58 11.41
C LYS A 65 3.74 -10.79 10.41
N ILE A 66 3.61 -11.81 9.58
CA ILE A 66 4.58 -12.18 8.55
C ILE A 66 4.06 -11.67 7.18
N GLY A 67 2.94 -10.91 7.14
CA GLY A 67 2.44 -10.21 5.95
C GLY A 67 1.34 -10.90 5.16
N PHE A 68 0.53 -11.77 5.77
CA PHE A 68 -0.45 -12.61 5.06
C PHE A 68 -1.76 -11.86 4.83
N SER A 69 -2.34 -11.99 3.64
CA SER A 69 -3.65 -11.41 3.33
C SER A 69 -4.80 -12.30 3.79
N ASP A 70 -5.95 -11.67 4.03
CA ASP A 70 -7.21 -12.32 4.35
C ASP A 70 -7.63 -13.27 3.22
N LYS A 71 -7.27 -12.95 1.96
CA LYS A 71 -7.46 -13.81 0.78
C LYS A 71 -6.63 -15.09 0.84
N GLN A 72 -5.37 -15.04 1.28
CA GLN A 72 -4.52 -16.24 1.46
C GLN A 72 -5.08 -17.14 2.55
N ILE A 73 -5.43 -16.55 3.70
CA ILE A 73 -5.97 -17.28 4.85
C ILE A 73 -7.30 -17.93 4.44
N ALA A 74 -8.17 -17.18 3.75
CA ALA A 74 -9.45 -17.68 3.25
C ALA A 74 -9.26 -18.90 2.34
N ALA A 75 -8.31 -18.85 1.41
CA ALA A 75 -7.99 -19.98 0.54
C ALA A 75 -7.52 -21.21 1.33
N ALA A 76 -6.67 -21.02 2.34
CA ALA A 76 -6.14 -22.10 3.16
C ALA A 76 -7.22 -22.78 4.03
N ILE A 77 -8.12 -21.99 4.62
CA ILE A 77 -9.21 -22.51 5.47
C ILE A 77 -10.48 -22.84 4.67
N LYS A 78 -10.46 -22.70 3.34
CA LYS A 78 -11.61 -22.89 2.43
C LYS A 78 -12.82 -22.03 2.81
N SER A 79 -12.57 -20.77 3.09
CA SER A 79 -13.57 -19.75 3.44
C SER A 79 -13.52 -18.57 2.47
N THR A 80 -14.24 -17.50 2.76
CA THR A 80 -14.24 -16.25 1.99
C THR A 80 -13.36 -15.20 2.67
N GLU A 81 -12.77 -14.30 1.87
CA GLU A 81 -11.97 -13.16 2.38
C GLU A 81 -12.74 -12.34 3.41
N LEU A 82 -14.03 -12.09 3.16
CA LEU A 82 -14.90 -11.36 4.07
C LEU A 82 -15.12 -12.09 5.41
N ALA A 83 -15.21 -13.43 5.39
CA ALA A 83 -15.36 -14.21 6.62
C ALA A 83 -14.08 -14.16 7.48
N VAL A 84 -12.91 -14.25 6.85
CA VAL A 84 -11.63 -14.08 7.54
C VAL A 84 -11.51 -12.69 8.13
N ARG A 85 -11.86 -11.66 7.35
CA ARG A 85 -11.86 -10.27 7.84
C ARG A 85 -12.74 -10.08 9.06
N LYS A 86 -13.98 -10.57 9.02
CA LYS A 86 -14.90 -10.49 10.17
C LYS A 86 -14.32 -11.17 11.41
N LEU A 87 -13.76 -12.37 11.25
CA LEU A 87 -13.12 -13.09 12.35
C LEU A 87 -11.94 -12.30 12.92
N ARG A 88 -11.14 -11.68 12.04
CA ARG A 88 -10.01 -10.83 12.38
C ARG A 88 -10.45 -9.59 13.18
N GLU A 89 -11.52 -8.92 12.74
CA GLU A 89 -12.13 -7.78 13.44
C GLU A 89 -12.70 -8.18 14.81
N GLU A 90 -13.39 -9.32 14.91
CA GLU A 90 -13.93 -9.87 16.17
C GLU A 90 -12.82 -10.13 17.21
N HIS A 91 -11.66 -10.62 16.75
CA HIS A 91 -10.49 -10.87 17.59
C HIS A 91 -9.60 -9.64 17.78
N LYS A 92 -10.01 -8.46 17.27
CA LYS A 92 -9.26 -7.20 17.33
C LYS A 92 -7.85 -7.31 16.74
N ILE A 93 -7.68 -8.13 15.71
CA ILE A 93 -6.42 -8.30 15.00
C ILE A 93 -6.38 -7.26 13.87
N THR A 94 -6.07 -6.02 14.19
CA THR A 94 -5.98 -4.91 13.23
C THR A 94 -4.54 -4.42 13.09
N PRO A 95 -4.15 -3.90 11.92
CA PRO A 95 -2.83 -3.31 11.76
C PRO A 95 -2.75 -1.95 12.49
N PHE A 96 -1.53 -1.52 12.76
CA PHE A 96 -1.22 -0.21 13.34
C PHE A 96 -0.59 0.69 12.29
N VAL A 97 -0.88 2.00 12.40
CA VAL A 97 -0.34 3.04 11.52
C VAL A 97 0.98 3.52 12.09
N LYS A 98 2.05 3.45 11.29
CA LYS A 98 3.39 3.89 11.66
C LYS A 98 3.91 4.98 10.74
N GLN A 99 4.63 5.94 11.30
CA GLN A 99 5.27 7.02 10.54
C GLN A 99 6.65 6.62 10.03
N ILE A 100 7.02 7.20 8.89
CA ILE A 100 8.37 7.18 8.33
C ILE A 100 9.04 8.50 8.72
N ASP A 101 10.01 8.42 9.61
CA ASP A 101 10.64 9.58 10.23
C ASP A 101 12.13 9.77 9.89
N THR A 102 12.71 8.85 9.11
CA THR A 102 14.14 8.76 8.72
C THR A 102 15.14 8.50 9.86
N VAL A 103 14.71 8.64 11.12
CA VAL A 103 15.55 8.61 12.31
C VAL A 103 15.16 7.53 13.31
N ALA A 104 14.26 6.60 12.97
CA ALA A 104 13.83 5.50 13.83
C ALA A 104 13.29 5.99 15.18
N ALA A 105 12.41 6.99 15.12
CA ALA A 105 11.75 7.64 16.25
C ALA A 105 12.67 8.38 17.23
N GLU A 106 13.92 8.68 16.86
CA GLU A 106 14.79 9.56 17.67
C GLU A 106 14.24 10.98 17.77
N TRP A 107 13.55 11.45 16.73
CA TRP A 107 12.90 12.77 16.67
C TRP A 107 11.47 12.64 16.13
N PRO A 108 10.54 13.49 16.58
CA PRO A 108 9.17 13.48 16.06
C PRO A 108 9.16 13.86 14.58
N ALA A 109 8.46 13.07 13.77
CA ALA A 109 8.28 13.37 12.35
C ALA A 109 7.38 14.60 12.17
N SER A 110 7.77 15.49 11.26
CA SER A 110 6.91 16.58 10.79
C SER A 110 5.95 16.17 9.67
N THR A 111 6.18 15.00 9.07
CA THR A 111 5.47 14.50 7.88
C THR A 111 4.63 13.26 8.19
N ASN A 112 3.43 13.19 7.64
CA ASN A 112 2.56 12.02 7.75
C ASN A 112 2.78 11.07 6.57
N TYR A 113 3.99 10.52 6.49
CA TYR A 113 4.32 9.46 5.54
C TYR A 113 4.20 8.11 6.26
N LEU A 114 3.25 7.27 5.85
CA LEU A 114 2.67 6.22 6.68
C LEU A 114 2.73 4.85 6.03
N TYR A 115 2.82 3.82 6.85
CA TYR A 115 2.60 2.43 6.47
C TYR A 115 1.85 1.70 7.58
N LEU A 116 1.20 0.58 7.23
CA LEU A 116 0.51 -0.31 8.15
C LEU A 116 1.42 -1.45 8.57
N THR A 117 1.31 -1.90 9.82
CA THR A 117 2.00 -3.12 10.26
C THR A 117 1.25 -3.85 11.37
N TYR A 118 1.28 -5.17 11.34
CA TYR A 118 0.78 -6.00 12.45
C TYR A 118 1.81 -6.18 13.58
N ASN A 119 3.02 -5.67 13.39
CA ASN A 119 4.12 -5.73 14.36
C ASN A 119 4.23 -4.42 15.17
N GLY A 120 3.13 -3.68 15.28
CA GLY A 120 2.99 -2.52 16.17
C GLY A 120 2.20 -2.84 17.43
N SER A 121 2.23 -1.90 18.38
CA SER A 121 1.40 -1.92 19.59
C SER A 121 0.47 -0.71 19.71
N THR A 122 0.80 0.40 19.04
CA THR A 122 0.04 1.66 19.04
C THR A 122 0.14 2.33 17.67
N HIS A 123 -0.80 3.22 17.38
CA HIS A 123 -0.69 4.13 16.24
C HIS A 123 0.26 5.30 16.58
N ASP A 124 0.99 5.80 15.60
CA ASP A 124 1.86 6.98 15.75
C ASP A 124 1.08 8.30 15.57
N LEU A 125 -0.21 8.22 15.24
CA LEU A 125 -1.08 9.34 14.88
C LEU A 125 -2.42 9.27 15.58
N GLU A 126 -3.05 10.44 15.68
CA GLU A 126 -4.47 10.58 16.01
C GLU A 126 -5.33 10.59 14.74
N PHE A 127 -6.60 10.22 14.86
CA PHE A 127 -7.55 10.09 13.73
C PHE A 127 -8.77 11.00 13.94
N PRO A 128 -8.64 12.31 13.67
CA PRO A 128 -9.74 13.26 13.88
C PRO A 128 -10.85 13.18 12.81
N GLY A 129 -10.67 12.38 11.76
CA GLY A 129 -11.62 12.24 10.64
C GLY A 129 -11.67 13.47 9.72
N ASN A 130 -12.72 13.58 8.91
CA ASN A 130 -12.95 14.66 7.93
C ASN A 130 -11.94 14.77 6.78
N PHE A 131 -11.14 13.74 6.55
CA PHE A 131 -10.29 13.65 5.36
C PHE A 131 -11.09 13.13 4.16
N VAL A 132 -10.60 13.41 2.95
CA VAL A 132 -11.05 12.78 1.70
C VAL A 132 -9.97 11.82 1.25
N MET A 133 -10.32 10.55 1.07
CA MET A 133 -9.39 9.52 0.62
C MET A 133 -9.35 9.47 -0.91
N VAL A 134 -8.14 9.45 -1.49
CA VAL A 134 -7.88 9.30 -2.91
C VAL A 134 -7.04 8.03 -3.10
N LEU A 135 -7.56 7.10 -3.91
CA LEU A 135 -6.82 5.89 -4.27
C LEU A 135 -5.99 6.15 -5.53
N GLY A 136 -4.72 5.74 -5.49
CA GLY A 136 -3.80 5.89 -6.61
C GLY A 136 -3.99 4.84 -7.70
N SER A 137 -3.10 4.90 -8.68
CA SER A 137 -3.09 4.00 -9.84
C SER A 137 -2.34 2.68 -9.60
N GLY A 138 -1.57 2.58 -8.52
CA GLY A 138 -0.72 1.43 -8.25
C GLY A 138 0.46 1.33 -9.23
N VAL A 139 0.92 0.09 -9.47
CA VAL A 139 2.09 -0.17 -10.32
C VAL A 139 1.85 0.17 -11.79
N TYR A 140 2.82 0.82 -12.42
CA TYR A 140 2.79 1.02 -13.86
C TYR A 140 2.87 -0.32 -14.62
N ARG A 141 1.98 -0.44 -15.61
CA ARG A 141 1.88 -1.58 -16.54
C ARG A 141 1.55 -1.07 -17.93
N ILE A 142 1.76 -1.89 -18.96
CA ILE A 142 1.46 -1.45 -20.33
C ILE A 142 -0.06 -1.19 -20.44
N GLY A 143 -0.44 0.06 -20.69
CA GLY A 143 -1.83 0.54 -20.72
C GLY A 143 -2.32 1.20 -19.43
N SER A 144 -1.47 1.32 -18.41
CA SER A 144 -1.73 2.04 -17.16
C SER A 144 -0.43 2.65 -16.65
N SER A 145 -0.17 3.90 -17.03
CA SER A 145 1.09 4.61 -16.72
C SER A 145 0.83 5.94 -16.00
N VAL A 146 1.73 6.91 -16.20
CA VAL A 146 1.78 8.20 -15.49
C VAL A 146 0.52 9.04 -15.65
N GLU A 147 -0.27 8.83 -16.71
CA GLU A 147 -1.53 9.53 -16.94
C GLU A 147 -2.53 9.36 -15.78
N PHE A 148 -2.58 8.19 -15.16
CA PHE A 148 -3.46 7.95 -14.01
C PHE A 148 -2.92 8.58 -12.73
N ASP A 149 -1.60 8.63 -12.59
CA ASP A 149 -0.97 9.37 -11.49
C ASP A 149 -1.24 10.87 -11.60
N TRP A 150 -1.15 11.42 -12.82
CA TRP A 150 -1.47 12.82 -13.10
C TRP A 150 -2.91 13.17 -12.70
N CYS A 151 -3.87 12.29 -12.99
CA CYS A 151 -5.26 12.46 -12.55
C CYS A 151 -5.38 12.49 -11.02
N ALA A 152 -4.71 11.57 -10.31
CA ALA A 152 -4.71 11.54 -8.85
C ALA A 152 -4.08 12.80 -8.24
N VAL A 153 -2.94 13.25 -8.76
CA VAL A 153 -2.28 14.49 -8.33
C VAL A 153 -3.14 15.72 -8.61
N GLY A 154 -3.81 15.77 -9.76
CA GLY A 154 -4.77 16.83 -10.08
C GLY A 154 -5.93 16.88 -9.10
N CYS A 155 -6.47 15.72 -8.73
CA CYS A 155 -7.52 15.59 -7.71
C CYS A 155 -7.06 16.09 -6.33
N LEU A 156 -5.88 15.66 -5.86
CA LEU A 156 -5.30 16.10 -4.58
C LEU A 156 -5.14 17.63 -4.53
N ARG A 157 -4.60 18.23 -5.59
CA ARG A 157 -4.42 19.68 -5.68
C ARG A 157 -5.74 20.42 -5.63
N GLU A 158 -6.77 19.91 -6.29
CA GLU A 158 -8.08 20.55 -6.31
C GLU A 158 -8.79 20.42 -4.95
N LEU A 159 -8.70 19.27 -4.29
CA LEU A 159 -9.19 19.11 -2.92
C LEU A 159 -8.50 20.08 -1.95
N ARG A 160 -7.17 20.24 -2.09
CA ARG A 160 -6.39 21.22 -1.30
C ARG A 160 -6.84 22.65 -1.58
N ASN A 161 -7.12 23.03 -2.84
CA ASN A 161 -7.67 24.34 -3.20
C ASN A 161 -9.04 24.60 -2.56
N GLN A 162 -9.84 23.55 -2.34
CA GLN A 162 -11.12 23.61 -1.65
C GLN A 162 -11.00 23.53 -0.11
N GLY A 163 -9.77 23.56 0.42
CA GLY A 163 -9.50 23.48 1.86
C GLY A 163 -9.85 22.12 2.48
N LYS A 164 -9.90 21.05 1.68
CA LYS A 164 -10.14 19.69 2.16
C LYS A 164 -8.83 19.01 2.51
N SER A 165 -8.79 18.36 3.67
CA SER A 165 -7.68 17.49 4.04
C SER A 165 -7.75 16.17 3.30
N THR A 166 -6.61 15.66 2.87
CA THR A 166 -6.49 14.55 1.91
C THR A 166 -5.70 13.38 2.47
N ILE A 167 -6.17 12.17 2.17
CA ILE A 167 -5.43 10.92 2.38
C ILE A 167 -5.12 10.32 1.01
N MET A 168 -3.86 10.12 0.69
CA MET A 168 -3.43 9.41 -0.52
C MET A 168 -3.07 7.96 -0.16
N VAL A 169 -3.56 6.98 -0.93
CA VAL A 169 -3.14 5.57 -0.81
C VAL A 169 -2.54 5.12 -2.14
N ASN A 170 -1.24 4.85 -2.16
CA ASN A 170 -0.54 4.35 -3.34
C ASN A 170 0.76 3.62 -2.93
N TYR A 171 1.33 2.82 -3.83
CA TYR A 171 2.52 2.00 -3.54
C TYR A 171 3.58 2.01 -4.67
N ASN A 172 3.42 2.88 -5.66
CA ASN A 172 4.37 3.01 -6.75
C ASN A 172 5.43 4.07 -6.40
N PRO A 173 6.70 3.71 -6.19
CA PRO A 173 7.73 4.63 -5.73
C PRO A 173 8.18 5.65 -6.80
N GLU A 174 7.77 5.47 -8.05
CA GLU A 174 8.16 6.36 -9.16
C GLU A 174 7.23 7.58 -9.30
N THR A 175 6.17 7.67 -8.50
CA THR A 175 5.06 8.58 -8.76
C THR A 175 5.04 9.80 -7.86
N VAL A 176 4.61 10.93 -8.42
CA VAL A 176 4.49 12.19 -7.69
C VAL A 176 3.41 12.07 -6.61
N SER A 177 2.36 11.27 -6.83
CA SER A 177 1.36 11.04 -5.78
C SER A 177 1.92 10.40 -4.50
N THR A 178 3.08 9.73 -4.56
CA THR A 178 3.76 9.19 -3.38
C THR A 178 4.82 10.12 -2.79
N ASP A 179 4.89 11.37 -3.26
CA ASP A 179 5.63 12.41 -2.56
C ASP A 179 4.82 12.87 -1.34
N TYR A 180 5.48 12.97 -0.19
CA TYR A 180 4.84 13.26 1.10
C TYR A 180 4.22 14.67 1.18
N ASP A 181 4.56 15.58 0.26
CA ASP A 181 4.05 16.95 0.21
C ASP A 181 2.77 17.10 -0.64
N MET A 182 2.39 16.06 -1.38
CA MET A 182 1.19 16.08 -2.23
C MET A 182 -0.12 15.89 -1.46
N SER A 183 -0.09 15.25 -0.29
CA SER A 183 -1.26 14.98 0.54
C SER A 183 -1.00 15.26 2.01
N ASP A 184 -2.03 15.41 2.83
CA ASP A 184 -1.88 15.64 4.28
C ASP A 184 -1.50 14.36 5.02
N ARG A 185 -1.88 13.20 4.47
CA ARG A 185 -1.49 11.86 4.92
C ARG A 185 -1.27 10.97 3.71
N LEU A 186 -0.07 10.42 3.59
CA LEU A 186 0.27 9.46 2.54
C LEU A 186 0.43 8.07 3.16
N TYR A 187 -0.41 7.13 2.77
CA TYR A 187 -0.25 5.71 3.07
C TYR A 187 0.45 5.01 1.91
N PHE A 188 1.69 4.58 2.14
CA PHE A 188 2.45 3.76 1.19
C PHE A 188 2.05 2.29 1.33
N GLU A 189 0.89 1.96 0.80
CA GLU A 189 0.21 0.69 1.06
C GLU A 189 -0.46 0.09 -0.17
N GLU A 190 -0.71 -1.22 -0.10
CA GLU A 190 -1.35 -2.00 -1.15
C GLU A 190 -2.77 -1.47 -1.41
N ILE A 191 -3.13 -1.26 -2.68
CA ILE A 191 -4.51 -0.89 -3.06
C ILE A 191 -5.32 -2.17 -3.24
N SER A 192 -5.58 -2.87 -2.14
CA SER A 192 -6.46 -4.03 -2.09
C SER A 192 -7.64 -3.80 -1.16
N PHE A 193 -8.71 -4.59 -1.34
CA PHE A 193 -9.93 -4.45 -0.54
C PHE A 193 -9.64 -4.50 0.96
N GLU A 194 -8.81 -5.45 1.39
CA GLU A 194 -8.40 -5.60 2.79
C GLU A 194 -7.75 -4.34 3.36
N VAL A 195 -6.72 -3.83 2.67
CA VAL A 195 -5.87 -2.75 3.16
C VAL A 195 -6.58 -1.42 3.09
N VAL A 196 -7.27 -1.13 1.97
CA VAL A 196 -8.07 0.09 1.81
C VAL A 196 -9.16 0.14 2.88
N MET A 197 -9.81 -0.99 3.16
CA MET A 197 -10.85 -1.04 4.20
C MET A 197 -10.27 -0.92 5.61
N ASP A 198 -9.06 -1.43 5.86
CA ASP A 198 -8.34 -1.19 7.13
C ASP A 198 -8.06 0.30 7.33
N ILE A 199 -7.55 1.00 6.32
CA ILE A 199 -7.32 2.46 6.39
C ILE A 199 -8.64 3.20 6.55
N TYR A 200 -9.67 2.84 5.79
CA TYR A 200 -11.00 3.46 5.87
C TYR A 200 -11.62 3.35 7.27
N ASN A 201 -11.50 2.17 7.89
CA ASN A 201 -12.01 1.93 9.24
C ASN A 201 -11.22 2.66 10.33
N ILE A 202 -9.94 2.95 10.10
CA ILE A 202 -9.10 3.69 11.03
C ILE A 202 -9.33 5.21 10.89
N GLU A 203 -9.37 5.72 9.66
CA GLU A 203 -9.41 7.16 9.35
C GLU A 203 -10.83 7.73 9.34
N HIS A 204 -11.85 6.91 9.10
CA HIS A 204 -13.23 7.33 8.90
C HIS A 204 -13.35 8.54 7.94
N PRO A 205 -12.88 8.41 6.68
CA PRO A 205 -12.87 9.52 5.74
C PRO A 205 -14.30 9.94 5.39
N SER A 206 -14.47 11.23 5.08
CA SER A 206 -15.73 11.83 4.65
C SER A 206 -16.19 11.34 3.27
N GLY A 207 -15.27 10.82 2.46
CA GLY A 207 -15.52 10.29 1.13
C GLY A 207 -14.29 9.62 0.56
N VAL A 208 -14.49 8.79 -0.45
CA VAL A 208 -13.44 8.09 -1.19
C VAL A 208 -13.59 8.41 -2.67
N ILE A 209 -12.49 8.77 -3.32
CA ILE A 209 -12.40 9.00 -4.76
C ILE A 209 -11.62 7.84 -5.39
N LEU A 210 -12.25 7.23 -6.38
CA LEU A 210 -11.69 6.16 -7.21
C LEU A 210 -11.34 6.79 -8.57
N SER A 211 -10.06 6.80 -8.95
CA SER A 211 -9.60 7.32 -10.25
C SER A 211 -9.66 6.28 -11.35
#